data_AF-A0A7S3TH50-F1
#
_entry.id   AF-A0A7S3TH50-F1
#
_cell.length_a   1.000
_cell.length_b   1.000
_cell.length_c   1.000
_cell.angle_alpha   90.00
_cell.angle_beta   90.00
_cell.angle_gamma   90.00
#
_symmetry.space_group_name_H-M   'P 1'
#
loop_
_entity.id
_entity.type
_entity.pdbx_description
1 polymer ?
#
loop_
_entity_poly.entity_id
_entity_poly.type
_entity_poly.pdbx_seq_one_letter_code
_entity_poly.pdbx_strand_id
1 'polypeptide(L)'
;MRHFACGAVEKIFVSVERRRPEAEEGGEGELPSLHLLWTEPARGSTADPLAGGWTRGLYSLHRADASSGEGAAASLPSGWSRSRCVLVGWLTGESARAVSGRPSRELLRELEAGLAPFWRLLPSWRPVAVHATSWTANPLFGGSYSYPRPAAPADAADRLAAPLVCGGLPTVCFAGEATHTRCFGTVAGAMLSGEREAERLLTAWDMHVEDPEGSRHLEHLECRRSIF
;
A
#
# COMPACT_ATOMS: atom_id res chain seq x y z
N MET A 1 -8.97 -9.80 15.36
CA MET A 1 -8.09 -10.21 14.24
C MET A 1 -6.95 -11.12 14.72
N ARG A 2 -7.18 -12.44 14.87
CA ARG A 2 -6.11 -13.40 15.23
C ARG A 2 -5.50 -14.14 14.02
N HIS A 3 -6.19 -14.14 12.88
CA HIS A 3 -5.80 -14.94 11.71
C HIS A 3 -5.26 -14.11 10.54
N PHE A 4 -5.66 -12.85 10.41
CA PHE A 4 -5.11 -11.93 9.41
C PHE A 4 -4.06 -10.98 10.02
N ALA A 5 -3.17 -10.51 9.16
CA ALA A 5 -2.22 -9.44 9.40
C ALA A 5 -2.21 -8.48 8.19
N CYS A 6 -1.65 -7.29 8.38
CA CYS A 6 -1.51 -6.30 7.31
C CYS A 6 -0.04 -6.19 6.89
N GLY A 7 0.18 -6.13 5.58
CA GLY A 7 1.48 -5.91 4.97
C GLY A 7 2.06 -4.55 5.35
N ALA A 8 3.39 -4.47 5.35
CA ALA A 8 4.13 -3.23 5.45
C ALA A 8 4.81 -2.99 4.10
N VAL A 9 4.10 -2.35 3.17
CA VAL A 9 4.63 -1.94 1.87
C VAL A 9 4.33 -0.47 1.67
N GLU A 10 5.37 0.32 1.44
CA GLU A 10 5.24 1.73 1.08
C GLU A 10 5.84 1.96 -0.31
N LYS A 11 5.29 2.93 -1.03
CA LYS A 11 5.90 3.46 -2.26
C LYS A 11 6.60 4.75 -1.93
N ILE A 12 7.76 4.96 -2.54
CA ILE A 12 8.43 6.24 -2.53
C ILE A 12 8.50 6.82 -3.94
N PHE A 13 8.21 8.11 -4.04
CA PHE A 13 8.22 8.89 -5.27
C PHE A 13 9.28 9.97 -5.11
N VAL A 14 10.29 9.94 -5.95
CA VAL A 14 11.40 10.89 -5.95
C VAL A 14 11.28 11.75 -7.20
N SER A 15 11.00 13.03 -7.01
CA SER A 15 11.11 13.99 -8.11
C SER A 15 12.57 14.32 -8.33
N VAL A 16 13.03 14.19 -9.57
CA VAL A 16 14.39 14.54 -9.97
C VAL A 16 14.38 15.58 -11.09
N GLU A 17 15.35 16.48 -11.05
CA GLU A 17 15.54 17.53 -12.04
C GLU A 17 16.93 17.45 -12.66
N ARG A 18 16.99 17.69 -13.97
CA ARG A 18 18.25 17.89 -14.67
C ARG A 18 18.77 19.30 -14.40
N ARG A 19 19.99 19.41 -13.87
CA ARG A 19 20.78 20.64 -13.96
C ARG A 19 21.16 20.84 -15.44
N ARG A 20 20.67 21.91 -16.07
CA ARG A 20 21.24 22.34 -17.36
C ARG A 20 22.59 22.99 -17.07
N PRO A 21 23.68 22.60 -17.75
CA PRO A 21 24.87 23.43 -17.82
C PRO A 21 24.50 24.77 -18.45
N GLU A 22 25.12 25.87 -18.02
CA GLU A 22 24.89 27.22 -18.58
C GLU A 22 25.32 27.33 -20.07
N ALA A 23 25.90 26.29 -20.68
CA ALA A 23 26.54 26.38 -21.99
C ALA A 23 26.43 25.14 -22.92
N GLU A 24 25.53 24.18 -22.68
CA GLU A 24 25.33 23.06 -23.64
C GLU A 24 23.96 23.12 -24.33
N GLU A 25 23.98 23.60 -25.57
CA GLU A 25 22.96 23.27 -26.57
C GLU A 25 23.17 21.83 -27.05
N GLY A 26 22.10 21.02 -26.99
CA GLY A 26 22.02 19.77 -27.75
C GLY A 26 22.11 18.48 -26.93
N GLY A 27 20.95 17.99 -26.50
CA GLY A 27 20.77 16.58 -26.12
C GLY A 27 19.78 16.39 -24.98
N GLU A 28 18.57 15.91 -25.27
CA GLU A 28 17.63 15.34 -24.29
C GLU A 28 18.18 14.00 -23.77
N GLY A 29 19.22 14.04 -22.93
CA GLY A 29 19.69 12.85 -22.21
C GLY A 29 18.57 12.33 -21.32
N GLU A 30 18.16 11.09 -21.55
CA GLU A 30 17.12 10.41 -20.79
C GLU A 30 17.66 9.93 -19.44
N LEU A 31 16.87 10.04 -18.37
CA LEU A 31 17.25 9.47 -17.07
C LEU A 31 17.09 7.94 -17.13
N PRO A 32 18.16 7.15 -16.89
CA PRO A 32 18.06 5.69 -16.90
C PRO A 32 17.28 5.17 -15.69
N SER A 33 16.67 3.98 -15.83
CA SER A 33 16.19 3.23 -14.67
C SER A 33 17.37 2.81 -13.80
N LEU A 34 17.23 2.98 -12.49
CA LEU A 34 18.26 2.62 -11.52
C LEU A 34 17.89 1.31 -10.82
N HIS A 35 18.78 0.33 -10.95
CA HIS A 35 18.73 -0.90 -10.16
C HIS A 35 19.81 -0.84 -9.07
N LEU A 36 19.38 -0.92 -7.82
CA LEU A 36 20.26 -0.79 -6.65
C LEU A 36 20.55 -2.19 -6.10
N LEU A 37 21.79 -2.63 -6.28
CA LEU A 37 22.29 -3.88 -5.69
C LEU A 37 23.11 -3.54 -4.45
N TRP A 38 22.55 -3.86 -3.29
CA TRP A 38 23.22 -3.70 -2.01
C TRP A 38 24.02 -4.96 -1.67
N THR A 39 25.27 -4.79 -1.26
CA THR A 39 26.03 -5.85 -0.61
C THR A 39 25.99 -5.62 0.90
N GLU A 40 25.88 -6.71 1.66
CA GLU A 40 26.09 -6.66 3.10
C GLU A 40 27.51 -6.12 3.37
N PRO A 41 27.69 -5.23 4.37
CA PRO A 41 29.03 -4.80 4.73
C PRO A 41 29.86 -6.04 5.12
N ALA A 42 31.13 -6.05 4.70
CA ALA A 42 32.07 -7.08 5.14
C ALA A 42 32.07 -7.14 6.68
N ARG A 43 32.05 -8.36 7.25
CA ARG A 43 32.03 -8.55 8.71
C ARG A 43 33.14 -7.71 9.36
N GLY A 44 32.76 -6.84 10.29
CA GLY A 44 33.68 -5.94 11.00
C GLY A 44 33.81 -4.52 10.41
N SER A 45 33.17 -4.23 9.28
CA SER A 45 33.01 -2.85 8.81
C SER A 45 31.94 -2.13 9.63
N THR A 46 32.27 -1.00 10.25
CA THR A 46 31.27 -0.09 10.77
C THR A 46 30.52 0.47 9.57
N ALA A 47 29.28 0.03 9.36
CA ALA A 47 28.42 0.59 8.33
C ALA A 47 28.45 2.12 8.45
N ASP A 48 28.69 2.83 7.34
CA ASP A 48 28.57 4.28 7.32
C ASP A 48 27.19 4.64 7.91
N PRO A 49 27.11 5.39 9.01
CA PRO A 49 25.84 5.71 9.65
C PRO A 49 24.87 6.45 8.71
N LEU A 50 25.37 7.04 7.62
CA LEU A 50 24.57 7.69 6.57
C LEU A 50 24.06 6.72 5.48
N ALA A 51 24.59 5.49 5.43
CA ALA A 51 24.14 4.41 4.55
C ALA A 51 23.26 3.37 5.28
N GLY A 52 22.83 3.62 6.51
CA GLY A 52 22.17 2.65 7.40
C GLY A 52 20.64 2.78 7.54
N GLY A 53 19.98 3.64 6.76
CA GLY A 53 18.55 3.92 6.89
C GLY A 53 17.63 3.02 6.03
N TRP A 54 16.38 3.47 5.89
CA TRP A 54 15.37 2.84 5.03
C TRP A 54 15.79 2.76 3.55
N THR A 55 16.76 3.57 3.11
CA THR A 55 17.29 3.60 1.75
C THR A 55 17.91 2.27 1.32
N ARG A 56 18.45 1.46 2.25
CA ARG A 56 18.92 0.09 1.96
C ARG A 56 17.78 -0.85 1.55
N GLY A 57 16.54 -0.52 1.88
CA GLY A 57 15.36 -1.25 1.43
C GLY A 57 14.91 -0.93 0.00
N LEU A 58 15.55 0.05 -0.67
CA LEU A 58 15.25 0.38 -2.05
C LEU A 58 16.02 -0.53 -3.00
N TYR A 59 15.36 -1.45 -3.67
CA TYR A 59 16.01 -2.35 -4.66
C TYR A 59 16.03 -1.76 -6.06
N SER A 60 15.07 -0.93 -6.40
CA SER A 60 15.00 -0.27 -7.69
C SER A 60 14.28 1.07 -7.62
N LEU A 61 14.67 1.96 -8.53
CA LEU A 61 14.04 3.23 -8.80
C LEU A 61 13.79 3.32 -10.31
N HIS A 62 12.53 3.24 -10.70
CA HIS A 62 12.13 3.27 -12.10
C HIS A 62 11.51 4.61 -12.45
N ARG A 63 11.75 5.09 -13.67
CA ARG A 63 11.01 6.26 -14.17
C ARG A 63 9.53 5.92 -14.27
N ALA A 64 8.68 6.73 -13.64
CA ALA A 64 7.27 6.77 -13.94
C ALA A 64 7.06 7.61 -15.20
N ASP A 65 6.68 6.97 -16.30
CA ASP A 65 6.25 7.67 -17.50
C ASP A 65 4.78 8.09 -17.34
N ALA A 66 4.49 9.37 -17.63
CA ALA A 66 3.12 9.89 -17.60
C ALA A 66 2.35 9.56 -18.89
N SER A 67 3.02 9.05 -19.94
CA SER A 67 2.42 8.72 -21.23
C SER A 67 1.63 7.40 -21.23
N SER A 68 1.93 6.47 -20.32
CA SER A 68 1.13 5.27 -20.11
C SER A 68 0.12 5.52 -19.00
N GLY A 69 -1.14 5.78 -19.38
CA GLY A 69 -2.27 6.06 -18.47
C GLY A 69 -2.65 4.93 -17.49
N GLU A 70 -1.76 3.96 -17.24
CA GLU A 70 -1.96 2.84 -16.32
C GLU A 70 -0.73 2.71 -15.42
N GLY A 71 -0.92 2.77 -14.09
CA GLY A 71 0.13 2.52 -13.10
C GLY A 71 0.55 3.71 -12.23
N ALA A 72 1.80 3.71 -11.75
CA ALA A 72 2.29 4.57 -10.67
C ALA A 72 2.11 6.09 -10.89
N ALA A 73 1.94 6.53 -12.13
CA ALA A 73 1.61 7.91 -12.49
C ALA A 73 0.25 8.37 -11.92
N ALA A 74 -0.73 7.47 -11.78
CA ALA A 74 -2.05 7.77 -11.21
C ALA A 74 -2.01 8.03 -9.70
N SER A 75 -0.92 7.65 -9.02
CA SER A 75 -0.72 7.89 -7.59
C SER A 75 0.12 9.15 -7.30
N LEU A 76 0.49 9.93 -8.32
CA LEU A 76 1.30 11.14 -8.14
C LEU A 76 0.44 12.30 -7.62
N PRO A 77 0.94 13.10 -6.65
CA PRO A 77 0.24 14.30 -6.17
C PRO A 77 0.02 15.34 -7.28
N SER A 78 -1.09 16.08 -7.20
CA SER A 78 -1.38 17.21 -8.08
C SER A 78 -0.27 18.28 -7.98
N GLY A 79 0.35 18.61 -9.12
CA GLY A 79 1.50 19.53 -9.23
C GLY A 79 2.82 18.87 -9.66
N TRP A 80 2.88 17.54 -9.69
CA TRP A 80 4.03 16.78 -10.17
C TRP A 80 3.91 16.48 -11.69
N SER A 81 3.87 17.50 -12.57
CA SER A 81 3.79 17.28 -14.03
C SER A 81 4.51 18.29 -14.94
N ARG A 82 4.96 17.76 -16.10
CA ARG A 82 5.54 18.28 -17.35
C ARG A 82 7.03 18.63 -17.46
N SER A 83 7.80 18.78 -16.38
CA SER A 83 9.26 18.98 -16.50
C SER A 83 10.09 18.20 -15.48
N ARG A 84 9.45 17.33 -14.71
CA ARG A 84 10.06 16.58 -13.62
C ARG A 84 9.95 15.10 -13.93
N CYS A 85 11.10 14.44 -13.97
CA CYS A 85 11.14 12.99 -13.98
C CYS A 85 10.83 12.51 -12.56
N VAL A 86 9.96 11.51 -12.43
CA VAL A 86 9.66 10.90 -11.14
C VAL A 86 10.21 9.49 -11.14
N LEU A 87 11.03 9.19 -10.15
CA LEU A 87 11.47 7.83 -9.86
C LEU A 87 10.54 7.22 -8.81
N VAL A 88 10.16 5.95 -9.02
CA VAL A 88 9.31 5.19 -8.09
C VAL A 88 10.10 4.03 -7.55
N GLY A 89 10.10 3.90 -6.23
CA GLY A 89 10.69 2.79 -5.49
C GLY A 89 9.69 2.14 -4.56
N TRP A 90 9.93 0.86 -4.27
CA TRP A 90 9.13 0.07 -3.35
C TRP A 90 9.94 -0.21 -2.10
N LEU A 91 9.27 -0.09 -0.96
CA LEU A 91 9.81 -0.41 0.35
C LEU A 91 8.94 -1.46 0.99
N THR A 92 9.55 -2.43 1.64
CA THR A 92 8.85 -3.50 2.37
C THR A 92 9.38 -3.63 3.79
N GLY A 93 8.61 -4.24 4.67
CA GLY A 93 9.06 -4.61 6.02
C GLY A 93 9.47 -3.41 6.87
N GLU A 94 10.65 -3.47 7.47
CA GLU A 94 11.15 -2.41 8.36
C GLU A 94 11.41 -1.09 7.63
N SER A 95 11.95 -1.14 6.41
CA SER A 95 12.19 0.07 5.62
C SER A 95 10.89 0.79 5.24
N ALA A 96 9.81 0.04 4.99
CA ALA A 96 8.47 0.59 4.79
C ALA A 96 7.98 1.32 6.05
N ARG A 97 8.08 0.67 7.22
CA ARG A 97 7.68 1.30 8.51
C ARG A 97 8.54 2.53 8.83
N ALA A 98 9.82 2.48 8.50
CA ALA A 98 10.77 3.55 8.76
C ALA A 98 10.55 4.81 7.91
N VAL A 99 9.73 4.77 6.85
CA VAL A 99 9.34 5.97 6.09
C VAL A 99 7.91 6.43 6.34
N SER A 100 7.05 5.53 6.81
CA SER A 100 5.62 5.79 6.98
C SER A 100 5.38 6.94 7.97
N GLY A 101 4.61 7.94 7.55
CA GLY A 101 4.29 9.11 8.37
C GLY A 101 5.44 10.10 8.60
N ARG A 102 6.62 9.89 7.97
CA ARG A 102 7.77 10.79 8.17
C ARG A 102 7.72 12.04 7.27
N PRO A 103 8.27 13.18 7.72
CA PRO A 103 8.33 14.39 6.91
C PRO A 103 9.21 14.23 5.66
N SER A 104 8.70 14.68 4.50
CA SER A 104 9.43 14.64 3.22
C SER A 104 10.84 15.24 3.27
N ARG A 105 11.06 16.30 4.05
CA ARG A 105 12.37 16.95 4.16
C ARG A 105 13.44 16.04 4.78
N GLU A 106 13.06 15.20 5.74
CA GLU A 106 13.97 14.24 6.35
C GLU A 106 14.28 13.11 5.38
N LEU A 107 13.23 12.57 4.75
CA LEU A 107 13.37 11.52 3.75
C LEU A 107 14.25 11.96 2.58
N LEU A 108 14.16 13.23 2.13
CA LEU A 108 14.98 13.74 1.04
C LEU A 108 16.46 13.78 1.42
N ARG A 109 16.79 14.28 2.62
CA ARG A 109 18.17 14.33 3.11
C ARG A 109 18.77 12.93 3.24
N GLU A 110 18.00 11.98 3.76
CA GLU A 110 18.43 10.58 3.90
C GLU A 110 18.60 9.89 2.53
N LEU A 111 17.73 10.19 1.56
CA LEU A 111 17.86 9.72 0.19
C LEU A 111 19.11 10.28 -0.51
N GLU A 112 19.35 11.59 -0.38
CA GLU A 112 20.54 12.26 -0.93
C GLU A 112 21.83 11.67 -0.37
N ALA A 113 21.90 11.45 0.95
CA ALA A 113 23.04 10.85 1.61
C ALA A 113 23.21 9.37 1.25
N GLY A 114 22.14 8.58 1.38
CA GLY A 114 22.17 7.14 1.16
C GLY A 114 22.43 6.73 -0.29
N LEU A 115 22.08 7.59 -1.25
CA LEU A 115 22.34 7.39 -2.68
C LEU A 115 23.42 8.33 -3.23
N ALA A 116 24.24 8.95 -2.37
CA ALA A 116 25.29 9.87 -2.81
C ALA A 116 26.24 9.31 -3.88
N PRO A 117 26.70 8.04 -3.81
CA PRO A 117 27.53 7.46 -4.88
C PRO A 117 26.81 7.41 -6.22
N PHE A 118 25.50 7.17 -6.22
CA PHE A 118 24.70 7.13 -7.42
C PHE A 118 24.53 8.53 -8.04
N TRP A 119 24.21 9.53 -7.21
CA TRP A 119 24.09 10.91 -7.69
C TRP A 119 25.41 11.45 -8.27
N ARG A 120 26.56 10.95 -7.80
CA ARG A 120 27.87 11.27 -8.40
C ARG A 120 28.03 10.69 -9.82
N LEU A 121 27.42 9.55 -10.12
CA LEU A 121 27.43 8.96 -11.47
C LEU A 121 26.48 9.69 -12.43
N LEU A 122 25.52 10.44 -11.90
CA LEU A 122 24.57 11.26 -12.65
C LEU A 122 24.67 12.75 -12.25
N PRO A 123 25.81 13.42 -12.50
CA PRO A 123 26.08 14.77 -11.97
C PRO A 123 25.10 15.83 -12.48
N SER A 124 24.50 15.58 -13.65
CA SER A 124 23.47 16.43 -14.24
C SER A 124 22.10 16.24 -13.61
N TRP A 125 21.89 15.28 -12.72
CA TRP A 125 20.60 14.98 -12.11
C TRP A 125 20.68 15.06 -10.59
N ARG A 126 19.62 15.58 -9.97
CA ARG A 126 19.52 15.60 -8.51
C ARG A 126 18.07 15.39 -8.06
N PRO A 127 17.84 14.71 -6.94
CA PRO A 127 16.53 14.69 -6.31
C PRO A 127 16.19 16.09 -5.79
N VAL A 128 14.92 16.49 -5.92
CA VAL A 128 14.43 17.80 -5.48
C VAL A 128 13.23 17.72 -4.55
N ALA A 129 12.51 16.59 -4.59
CA ALA A 129 11.40 16.32 -3.69
C ALA A 129 11.23 14.82 -3.52
N VAL A 130 10.68 14.43 -2.38
CA VAL A 130 10.32 13.04 -2.11
C VAL A 130 8.96 12.96 -1.42
N HIS A 131 8.19 11.95 -1.79
CA HIS A 131 6.94 11.59 -1.14
C HIS A 131 6.93 10.09 -0.88
N ALA A 132 6.60 9.68 0.34
CA ALA A 132 6.37 8.28 0.66
C ALA A 132 4.89 8.09 1.02
N THR A 133 4.31 6.98 0.61
CA THR A 133 3.00 6.57 1.15
C THR A 133 3.12 6.31 2.65
N SER A 134 1.98 6.31 3.34
CA SER A 134 1.93 6.13 4.80
C SER A 134 0.89 5.09 5.21
N TRP A 135 0.86 3.94 4.54
CA TRP A 135 -0.11 2.88 4.81
C TRP A 135 -0.03 2.36 6.25
N THR A 136 1.18 2.15 6.77
CA THR A 136 1.37 1.58 8.12
C THR A 136 1.15 2.57 9.25
N ALA A 137 1.37 3.87 9.03
CA ALA A 137 1.13 4.93 10.01
C ALA A 137 -0.28 5.52 9.95
N ASN A 138 -1.04 5.31 8.86
CA ASN A 138 -2.37 5.88 8.70
C ASN A 138 -3.40 5.09 9.53
N PRO A 139 -4.13 5.75 10.46
CA PRO A 139 -5.07 5.08 11.36
C PRO A 139 -6.29 4.46 10.65
N LEU A 140 -6.55 4.83 9.39
CA LEU A 140 -7.66 4.29 8.60
C LEU A 140 -7.32 2.97 7.91
N PHE A 141 -6.03 2.63 7.73
CA PHE A 141 -5.60 1.45 6.97
C PHE A 141 -4.88 0.40 7.83
N GLY A 142 -4.03 0.84 8.78
CA GLY A 142 -3.27 -0.07 9.65
C GLY A 142 -2.24 -0.97 8.91
N GLY A 143 -1.97 -0.69 7.63
CA GLY A 143 -1.06 -1.44 6.75
C GLY A 143 -1.51 -1.36 5.28
N SER A 144 -0.77 -2.03 4.39
CA SER A 144 -0.93 -1.89 2.93
C SER A 144 -1.97 -2.84 2.32
N TYR A 145 -1.98 -4.10 2.75
CA TYR A 145 -2.90 -5.14 2.27
C TYR A 145 -3.01 -6.26 3.29
N SER A 146 -4.10 -7.00 3.26
CA SER A 146 -4.38 -8.15 4.12
C SER A 146 -3.69 -9.42 3.63
N TYR A 147 -3.22 -10.23 4.58
CA TYR A 147 -2.77 -11.60 4.30
C TYR A 147 -3.05 -12.52 5.50
N PRO A 148 -3.34 -13.81 5.25
CA PRO A 148 -3.50 -14.80 6.31
C PRO A 148 -2.14 -15.06 6.95
N ARG A 149 -2.10 -15.11 8.29
CA ARG A 149 -0.91 -15.51 9.03
C ARG A 149 -0.58 -16.99 8.75
N PRO A 150 0.67 -17.42 8.96
CA PRO A 150 1.08 -18.81 8.76
C PRO A 150 0.21 -19.84 9.50
N ALA A 151 -0.34 -19.48 10.66
CA ALA A 151 -1.20 -20.32 11.47
C ALA A 151 -2.71 -20.06 11.27
N ALA A 152 -3.09 -19.31 10.22
CA ALA A 152 -4.49 -19.07 9.91
C ALA A 152 -5.15 -20.37 9.40
N PRO A 153 -6.37 -20.70 9.86
CA PRO A 153 -7.12 -21.80 9.28
C PRO A 153 -7.57 -21.44 7.86
N ALA A 154 -7.85 -22.45 7.04
CA ALA A 154 -8.23 -22.26 5.63
C ALA A 154 -9.52 -21.43 5.45
N ASP A 155 -10.43 -21.51 6.41
CA ASP A 155 -11.71 -20.79 6.46
C ASP A 155 -11.61 -19.41 7.14
N ALA A 156 -10.39 -18.90 7.40
CA ALA A 156 -10.22 -17.65 8.14
C ALA A 156 -10.92 -16.44 7.47
N ALA A 157 -10.89 -16.38 6.14
CA ALA A 157 -11.56 -15.32 5.38
C ALA A 157 -13.09 -15.48 5.44
N ASP A 158 -13.59 -16.72 5.35
CA ASP A 158 -15.03 -17.02 5.44
C ASP A 158 -15.58 -16.66 6.82
N ARG A 159 -14.80 -16.92 7.88
CA ARG A 159 -15.14 -16.48 9.25
C ARG A 159 -15.20 -14.97 9.37
N LEU A 160 -14.31 -14.25 8.69
CA LEU A 160 -14.33 -12.78 8.67
C LEU A 160 -15.49 -12.22 7.84
N ALA A 161 -15.92 -12.96 6.81
CA ALA A 161 -17.05 -12.65 5.95
C ALA A 161 -18.42 -12.95 6.59
N ALA A 162 -18.45 -13.69 7.70
CA ALA A 162 -19.71 -14.08 8.35
C ALA A 162 -20.44 -12.84 8.90
N PRO A 163 -21.72 -12.61 8.54
CA PRO A 163 -22.47 -11.46 9.00
C PRO A 163 -22.87 -11.61 10.47
N LEU A 164 -23.13 -10.50 11.14
CA LEU A 164 -23.86 -10.49 12.39
C LEU A 164 -25.35 -10.50 12.08
N VAL A 165 -26.05 -11.46 12.67
CA VAL A 165 -27.48 -11.70 12.46
C VAL A 165 -28.26 -11.23 13.68
N CYS A 166 -29.35 -10.49 13.45
CA CYS A 166 -30.32 -10.11 14.47
C CYS A 166 -31.72 -10.40 13.94
N GLY A 167 -32.55 -11.08 14.73
CA GLY A 167 -33.89 -11.47 14.31
C GLY A 167 -33.92 -12.37 13.08
N GLY A 168 -32.92 -13.23 12.90
CA GLY A 168 -32.78 -14.07 11.70
C GLY A 168 -32.29 -13.34 10.45
N LEU A 169 -32.08 -12.02 10.50
CA LEU A 169 -31.64 -11.21 9.36
C LEU A 169 -30.19 -10.74 9.50
N PRO A 170 -29.39 -10.77 8.41
CA PRO A 170 -28.05 -10.19 8.40
C PRO A 170 -28.15 -8.68 8.61
N THR A 171 -27.70 -8.20 9.77
CA THR A 171 -27.78 -6.80 10.18
C THR A 171 -26.46 -6.07 9.96
N VAL A 172 -25.33 -6.76 10.16
CA VAL A 172 -23.99 -6.22 9.86
C VAL A 172 -23.27 -7.20 8.96
N CYS A 173 -22.94 -6.75 7.76
CA CYS A 173 -22.21 -7.52 6.75
C CYS A 173 -20.76 -7.02 6.63
N PHE A 174 -19.84 -7.93 6.30
CA PHE A 174 -18.42 -7.61 6.17
C PHE A 174 -17.93 -7.87 4.75
N ALA A 175 -17.61 -6.79 4.04
CA ALA A 175 -16.95 -6.80 2.75
C ALA A 175 -15.52 -6.23 2.86
N GLY A 176 -14.75 -6.36 1.79
CA GLY A 176 -13.37 -5.92 1.69
C GLY A 176 -12.43 -7.08 1.36
N GLU A 177 -11.23 -6.74 0.88
CA GLU A 177 -10.27 -7.73 0.39
C GLU A 177 -9.97 -8.86 1.39
N ALA A 178 -9.92 -8.57 2.70
CA ALA A 178 -9.66 -9.56 3.74
C ALA A 178 -10.76 -10.62 3.89
N THR A 179 -11.96 -10.39 3.34
CA THR A 179 -13.11 -11.29 3.46
C THR A 179 -13.29 -12.20 2.23
N HIS A 180 -12.34 -12.18 1.29
CA HIS A 180 -12.38 -13.03 0.10
C HIS A 180 -11.30 -14.13 0.13
N THR A 181 -11.73 -15.39 0.29
CA THR A 181 -10.88 -16.56 0.55
C THR A 181 -9.78 -16.80 -0.47
N ARG A 182 -10.01 -16.47 -1.75
CA ARG A 182 -9.05 -16.71 -2.84
C ARG A 182 -8.30 -15.48 -3.32
N CYS A 183 -8.77 -14.28 -2.98
CA CYS A 183 -8.32 -13.03 -3.59
C CYS A 183 -8.05 -11.94 -2.54
N PHE A 184 -7.64 -12.35 -1.34
CA PHE A 184 -7.23 -11.41 -0.31
C PHE A 184 -6.04 -10.56 -0.74
N GLY A 185 -5.95 -9.35 -0.19
CA GLY A 185 -4.90 -8.37 -0.56
C GLY A 185 -5.03 -7.80 -1.97
N THR A 186 -6.18 -7.94 -2.63
CA THR A 186 -6.39 -7.47 -4.01
C THR A 186 -7.66 -6.63 -4.16
N VAL A 187 -7.64 -5.72 -5.12
CA VAL A 187 -8.82 -4.93 -5.53
C VAL A 187 -9.96 -5.84 -6.01
N ALA A 188 -9.64 -6.89 -6.77
CA ALA A 188 -10.64 -7.84 -7.25
C ALA A 188 -11.36 -8.55 -6.09
N GLY A 189 -10.62 -8.98 -5.05
CA GLY A 189 -11.22 -9.56 -3.86
C GLY A 189 -12.13 -8.58 -3.11
N ALA A 190 -11.73 -7.31 -3.00
CA ALA A 190 -12.57 -6.27 -2.42
C ALA A 190 -13.88 -6.08 -3.21
N MET A 191 -13.79 -5.98 -4.54
CA MET A 191 -14.95 -5.82 -5.43
C MET A 191 -15.91 -7.00 -5.32
N LEU A 192 -15.42 -8.23 -5.51
CA LEU A 192 -16.23 -9.45 -5.46
C LEU A 192 -16.87 -9.67 -4.08
N SER A 193 -16.16 -9.33 -3.00
CA SER A 193 -16.75 -9.39 -1.65
C SER A 193 -17.86 -8.36 -1.44
N GLY A 194 -17.76 -7.19 -2.08
CA GLY A 194 -18.79 -6.17 -2.05
C GLY A 194 -20.07 -6.61 -2.76
N GLU A 195 -19.93 -7.19 -3.95
CA GLU A 195 -21.03 -7.80 -4.70
C GLU A 195 -21.73 -8.89 -3.87
N ARG A 196 -20.95 -9.80 -3.28
CA ARG A 196 -21.46 -10.87 -2.40
C ARG A 196 -22.31 -10.34 -1.24
N GLU A 197 -21.82 -9.32 -0.52
CA GLU A 197 -22.58 -8.77 0.62
C GLU A 197 -23.79 -7.94 0.18
N ALA A 198 -23.74 -7.30 -1.00
CA ALA A 198 -24.89 -6.62 -1.58
C ALA A 198 -26.01 -7.62 -1.94
N GLU A 199 -25.67 -8.73 -2.60
CA GLU A 199 -26.61 -9.80 -2.92
C GLU A 199 -27.23 -10.41 -1.65
N ARG A 200 -26.41 -10.65 -0.61
CA ARG A 200 -26.89 -11.15 0.69
C ARG A 200 -27.95 -10.23 1.30
N LEU A 201 -27.71 -8.91 1.28
CA LEU A 201 -28.64 -7.93 1.82
C LEU A 201 -29.93 -7.84 1.00
N LEU A 202 -29.84 -7.87 -0.33
CA LEU A 202 -31.02 -7.86 -1.21
C LEU A 202 -31.89 -9.10 -0.98
N THR A 203 -31.29 -10.29 -0.94
CA THR A 203 -32.03 -11.54 -0.68
C THR A 203 -32.70 -11.51 0.70
N ALA A 204 -31.97 -11.07 1.73
CA ALA A 204 -32.55 -10.97 3.08
C ALA A 204 -33.68 -9.95 3.16
N TRP A 205 -33.57 -8.84 2.43
CA TRP A 205 -34.62 -7.83 2.34
C TRP A 205 -35.88 -8.37 1.67
N ASP A 206 -35.73 -9.05 0.53
CA ASP A 206 -36.86 -9.64 -0.19
C ASP A 206 -37.60 -10.67 0.67
N MET A 207 -36.86 -11.54 1.37
CA MET A 207 -37.44 -12.51 2.31
C MET A 207 -38.19 -11.83 3.47
N HIS A 208 -37.66 -10.72 4.01
CA HIS A 208 -38.32 -9.98 5.08
C HIS A 208 -39.61 -9.31 4.61
N VAL A 209 -39.64 -8.79 3.37
CA VAL A 209 -40.83 -8.16 2.77
C VAL A 209 -41.93 -9.20 2.50
N GLU A 210 -41.56 -10.42 2.09
CA GLU A 210 -42.51 -11.50 1.80
C GLU A 210 -43.11 -12.17 3.05
N ASP A 211 -42.39 -12.21 4.19
CA ASP A 211 -42.90 -12.73 5.48
C ASP A 211 -42.56 -11.81 6.68
N PRO A 212 -43.36 -10.75 6.90
CA PRO A 212 -43.17 -9.82 8.01
C PRO A 212 -43.46 -10.42 9.40
N GLU A 213 -44.29 -11.47 9.49
CA GLU A 213 -44.73 -12.07 10.76
C GLU A 213 -43.76 -13.15 11.26
N GLY A 214 -43.16 -13.95 10.36
CA GLY A 214 -42.09 -14.90 10.69
C GLY A 214 -40.81 -14.23 11.20
N SER A 215 -40.53 -13.01 10.70
CA SER A 215 -39.36 -12.20 11.10
C SER A 215 -39.44 -11.70 12.56
N ARG A 216 -40.64 -11.32 13.03
CA ARG A 216 -40.86 -10.80 14.39
C ARG A 216 -40.70 -11.84 15.50
N HIS A 217 -40.87 -13.13 15.19
CA HIS A 217 -40.71 -14.20 16.18
C HIS A 217 -39.24 -14.50 16.51
N LEU A 218 -38.30 -14.16 15.62
CA LEU A 218 -36.85 -14.36 15.81
C LEU A 218 -36.18 -13.18 16.52
N GLU A 219 -36.77 -11.98 16.50
CA GLU A 219 -36.23 -10.77 17.16
C GLU A 219 -36.04 -10.94 18.68
N HIS A 220 -36.86 -11.78 19.32
CA HIS A 220 -36.84 -11.95 20.78
C HIS A 220 -35.83 -12.98 21.32
N LEU A 221 -35.25 -13.85 20.47
CA LEU A 221 -34.54 -15.04 20.96
C LEU A 221 -33.01 -15.01 20.80
N GLU A 222 -32.43 -14.26 19.85
CA GLU A 222 -31.01 -14.50 19.48
C GLU A 222 -30.03 -13.34 19.71
N CYS A 223 -30.49 -12.13 20.05
CA CYS A 223 -29.60 -10.96 20.24
C CYS A 223 -28.68 -11.05 21.50
N ARG A 224 -28.71 -12.16 22.26
CA ARG A 224 -27.96 -12.34 23.51
C ARG A 224 -26.73 -13.26 23.44
N ARG A 225 -26.36 -13.86 22.30
CA ARG A 225 -25.32 -14.92 22.28
C ARG A 225 -24.16 -14.80 21.29
N SER A 226 -23.96 -13.67 20.63
CA SER A 226 -22.82 -13.50 19.72
C SER A 226 -22.13 -12.15 19.91
N ILE A 227 -21.58 -11.93 21.10
CA ILE A 227 -20.51 -10.93 21.29
C ILE A 227 -19.49 -11.54 22.26
N PHE A 228 -18.26 -11.69 21.76
CA PHE A 228 -17.03 -12.29 22.32
C PHE A 228 -16.76 -13.77 22.01
#